data_AF-A0A432TPT5-F1
#
_entry.id   AF-A0A432TPT5-F1
#
_cell.length_a   1.000
_cell.length_b   1.000
_cell.length_c   1.000
_cell.angle_alpha   90.00
_cell.angle_beta   90.00
_cell.angle_gamma   90.00
#
_symmetry.space_group_name_H-M   'P 1'
#
loop_
_entity.id
_entity.type
_entity.pdbx_description
1 polymer ?
#
loop_
_entity_poly.entity_id
_entity_poly.type
_entity_poly.pdbx_seq_one_letter_code
_entity_poly.pdbx_strand_id
1 'polypeptide(L)'
;MIEQPSQHSFNELSNYWVLFQLTSQDPYSYSSFILGFNNATFTEIANVQYAYQGRIRVQTQTLKNNEIAINLDLNPLWHVNSNQPLQDSLIATKVNNMDVEHWTITKASYPKGKLAKLGFSKDKISIYKDQVSIKLSLSQRSKDYVKPSLSLTLQACSDKVCLPPTTLTLKP
;
A
#
# COMPACT_ATOMS: atom_id res chain seq x y z
N MET A 1 43.99 13.30 -18.27
CA MET A 1 42.97 13.39 -19.33
C MET A 1 41.71 12.75 -18.78
N ILE A 2 40.69 13.55 -18.51
CA ILE A 2 39.37 13.06 -18.10
C ILE A 2 38.60 12.84 -19.39
N GLU A 3 38.23 11.60 -19.71
CA GLU A 3 37.38 11.30 -20.86
C GLU A 3 36.00 11.95 -20.64
N GLN A 4 35.55 12.73 -21.61
CA GLN A 4 34.20 13.29 -21.61
C GLN A 4 33.20 12.17 -21.92
N PRO A 5 32.05 12.11 -21.23
CA PRO A 5 31.01 11.12 -21.53
C PRO A 5 30.43 11.37 -22.92
N SER A 6 30.17 10.28 -23.66
CA SER A 6 29.54 10.34 -25.00
C SER A 6 28.14 10.95 -24.95
N GLN A 7 27.72 11.65 -26.02
CA GLN A 7 26.38 12.26 -26.14
C GLN A 7 25.21 11.28 -25.90
N HIS A 8 25.42 9.98 -26.06
CA HIS A 8 24.42 8.95 -25.77
C HIS A 8 24.09 8.85 -24.27
N SER A 9 25.07 9.00 -23.37
CA SER A 9 24.85 8.93 -21.92
C SER A 9 24.16 10.19 -21.36
N PHE A 10 24.33 11.34 -22.02
CA PHE A 10 23.64 12.58 -21.64
C PHE A 10 22.14 12.53 -21.94
N ASN A 11 21.75 11.90 -23.07
CA ASN A 11 20.35 11.77 -23.47
C ASN A 11 19.57 10.77 -22.61
N GLU A 12 20.20 9.69 -22.15
CA GLU A 12 19.56 8.77 -21.22
C GLU A 12 19.27 9.44 -19.88
N LEU A 13 20.26 10.15 -19.31
CA LEU A 13 20.08 10.87 -18.06
C LEU A 13 18.99 11.94 -18.16
N SER A 14 18.91 12.69 -19.27
CA SER A 14 17.87 13.72 -19.46
C SER A 14 16.46 13.11 -19.50
N ASN A 15 16.29 11.95 -20.14
CA ASN A 15 15.01 11.24 -20.20
C ASN A 15 14.56 10.75 -18.81
N TYR A 16 15.49 10.26 -17.98
CA TYR A 16 15.18 9.88 -16.59
C TYR A 16 14.78 11.10 -15.74
N TRP A 17 15.44 12.24 -15.91
CA TRP A 17 15.07 13.49 -15.21
C TRP A 17 13.69 14.00 -15.63
N VAL A 18 13.36 13.95 -16.93
CA VAL A 18 12.03 14.32 -17.44
C VAL A 18 10.95 13.37 -16.93
N LEU A 19 11.20 12.05 -16.94
CA LEU A 19 10.27 11.08 -16.36
C LEU A 19 10.05 11.29 -14.86
N PHE A 20 11.12 11.58 -14.11
CA PHE A 20 11.04 11.86 -12.68
C PHE A 20 10.24 13.13 -12.40
N GLN A 21 10.40 14.18 -13.20
CA GLN A 21 9.60 15.39 -13.07
C GLN A 21 8.12 15.16 -13.41
N LEU A 22 7.81 14.39 -14.45
CA LEU A 22 6.42 14.11 -14.85
C LEU A 22 5.69 13.22 -13.83
N THR A 23 6.37 12.21 -13.29
CA THR A 23 5.81 11.30 -12.29
C THR A 23 5.70 11.92 -10.90
N SER A 24 6.53 12.91 -10.56
CA SER A 24 6.43 13.64 -9.29
C SER A 24 5.35 14.72 -9.27
N GLN A 25 5.01 15.31 -10.43
CA GLN A 25 3.98 16.35 -10.52
C GLN A 25 2.56 15.79 -10.63
N ASP A 26 2.37 14.66 -11.32
CA ASP A 26 1.07 13.98 -11.40
C ASP A 26 1.24 12.45 -11.45
N PRO A 27 1.47 11.81 -10.28
CA PRO A 27 1.67 10.36 -10.21
C PRO A 27 0.45 9.53 -10.66
N TYR A 28 -0.74 10.15 -10.75
CA TYR A 28 -1.99 9.44 -11.04
C TYR A 28 -2.19 9.19 -12.54
N SER A 29 -1.76 10.14 -13.38
CA SER A 29 -1.83 10.04 -14.84
C SER A 29 -0.91 8.94 -15.41
N TYR A 30 0.08 8.48 -14.64
CA TYR A 30 1.06 7.48 -15.06
C TYR A 30 1.00 6.18 -14.26
N SER A 31 -0.12 5.91 -13.58
CA SER A 31 -0.29 4.73 -12.73
C SER A 31 0.05 3.41 -13.44
N SER A 32 -0.32 3.23 -14.72
CA SER A 32 0.03 2.03 -15.50
C SER A 32 1.53 1.88 -15.75
N PHE A 33 2.24 2.99 -15.96
CA PHE A 33 3.70 2.98 -16.13
C PHE A 33 4.39 2.64 -14.80
N ILE A 34 3.94 3.24 -13.69
CA ILE A 34 4.45 2.92 -12.35
C ILE A 34 4.21 1.45 -12.02
N LEU A 35 3.03 0.90 -12.31
CA LEU A 35 2.74 -0.53 -12.12
C LEU A 35 3.64 -1.42 -12.99
N GLY A 36 3.89 -1.04 -14.25
CA GLY A 36 4.79 -1.77 -15.15
C GLY A 36 6.25 -1.75 -14.69
N PHE A 37 6.75 -0.59 -14.25
CA PHE A 37 8.09 -0.43 -13.72
C PHE A 37 8.27 -1.17 -12.38
N ASN A 38 7.27 -1.13 -11.50
CA ASN A 38 7.27 -1.87 -10.22
C ASN A 38 7.43 -3.39 -10.42
N ASN A 39 6.83 -3.94 -11.47
CA ASN A 39 6.96 -5.35 -11.80
C ASN A 39 8.34 -5.72 -12.39
N ALA A 40 9.04 -4.75 -12.99
CA ALA A 40 10.31 -4.94 -13.68
C ALA A 40 11.54 -4.68 -12.80
N THR A 41 11.50 -3.71 -11.88
CA THR A 41 12.65 -3.30 -11.05
C THR A 41 12.40 -3.60 -9.57
N PHE A 42 12.63 -4.87 -9.19
CA PHE A 42 12.70 -5.28 -7.79
C PHE A 42 13.91 -4.62 -7.12
N THR A 43 13.73 -3.52 -6.37
CA THR A 43 14.48 -3.27 -5.12
C THR A 43 14.05 -2.04 -4.32
N GLU A 44 13.48 -0.97 -4.90
CA GLU A 44 13.02 0.21 -4.12
C GLU A 44 11.53 0.58 -4.25
N ILE A 45 10.79 -0.06 -5.17
CA ILE A 45 9.35 0.22 -5.40
C ILE A 45 8.45 -0.99 -5.14
N ALA A 46 9.04 -2.17 -4.88
CA ALA A 46 8.30 -3.38 -4.51
C ALA A 46 7.54 -3.26 -3.18
N ASN A 47 7.94 -2.31 -2.32
CA ASN A 47 7.31 -2.04 -1.04
C ASN A 47 6.17 -1.00 -1.13
N VAL A 48 5.89 -0.42 -2.31
CA VAL A 48 4.78 0.53 -2.51
C VAL A 48 3.75 -0.08 -3.45
N GLN A 49 2.47 0.03 -3.09
CA GLN A 49 1.32 -0.37 -3.89
C GLN A 49 0.29 0.76 -3.90
N TYR A 50 -0.59 0.74 -4.90
CA TYR A 50 -1.66 1.73 -5.05
C TYR A 50 -3.00 1.01 -5.23
N ALA A 51 -4.04 1.52 -4.58
CA ALA A 51 -5.42 1.08 -4.80
C ALA A 51 -6.29 2.25 -5.28
N TYR A 52 -7.41 1.91 -5.92
CA TYR A 52 -8.44 2.86 -6.36
C TYR A 52 -7.89 4.04 -7.16
N GLN A 53 -7.17 3.75 -8.25
CA GLN A 53 -6.56 4.77 -9.11
C GLN A 53 -5.63 5.71 -8.34
N GLY A 54 -4.94 5.19 -7.33
CA GLY A 54 -3.98 5.91 -6.50
C GLY A 54 -4.57 6.67 -5.32
N ARG A 55 -5.89 6.67 -5.12
CA ARG A 55 -6.52 7.32 -3.96
C ARG A 55 -6.03 6.78 -2.62
N ILE A 56 -5.46 5.58 -2.62
CA ILE A 56 -4.80 4.99 -1.47
C ILE A 56 -3.41 4.53 -1.90
N ARG A 57 -2.37 5.10 -1.31
CA ARG A 57 -0.99 4.63 -1.40
C ARG A 57 -0.70 3.73 -0.20
N VAL A 58 -0.15 2.55 -0.43
CA VAL A 58 0.21 1.59 0.60
C VAL A 58 1.71 1.35 0.55
N GLN A 59 2.41 1.65 1.62
CA GLN A 59 3.85 1.40 1.74
C GLN A 59 4.12 0.41 2.85
N THR A 60 5.01 -0.54 2.57
CA THR A 60 5.50 -1.50 3.54
C THR A 60 6.93 -1.17 3.95
N GLN A 61 7.24 -1.44 5.20
CA GLN A 61 8.56 -1.25 5.76
C GLN A 61 8.87 -2.42 6.70
N THR A 62 9.92 -3.17 6.37
CA THR A 62 10.47 -4.17 7.28
C THR A 62 11.25 -3.45 8.37
N LEU A 63 10.89 -3.76 9.62
CA LEU A 63 11.48 -3.24 10.84
C LEU A 63 12.39 -4.33 11.46
N LYS A 64 12.90 -4.08 12.66
CA LYS A 64 13.68 -5.08 13.41
C LYS A 64 12.78 -6.25 13.83
N ASN A 65 13.39 -7.40 14.12
CA ASN A 65 12.71 -8.57 14.72
C ASN A 65 11.51 -9.10 13.88
N ASN A 66 11.62 -9.10 12.55
CA ASN A 66 10.56 -9.54 11.64
C ASN A 66 9.23 -8.79 11.85
N GLU A 67 9.30 -7.54 12.28
CA GLU A 67 8.15 -6.66 12.30
C GLU A 67 7.98 -5.95 10.96
N ILE A 68 6.74 -5.70 10.56
CA ILE A 68 6.40 -5.02 9.31
C ILE A 68 5.42 -3.91 9.62
N ALA A 69 5.72 -2.69 9.19
CA ALA A 69 4.75 -1.61 9.15
C ALA A 69 4.11 -1.54 7.76
N ILE A 70 2.79 -1.46 7.72
CA ILE A 70 1.99 -1.21 6.52
C ILE A 70 1.33 0.15 6.71
N ASN A 71 1.82 1.14 5.99
CA ASN A 71 1.36 2.52 6.06
C ASN A 71 0.45 2.82 4.86
N LEU A 72 -0.78 3.22 5.12
CA LEU A 72 -1.73 3.66 4.12
C LEU A 72 -1.83 5.19 4.19
N ASP A 73 -1.74 5.85 3.05
CA ASP A 73 -2.05 7.27 2.87
C ASP A 73 -3.28 7.35 1.96
N LEU A 74 -4.36 7.94 2.48
CA LEU A 74 -5.65 8.06 1.83
C LEU A 74 -5.88 9.52 1.43
N ASN A 75 -6.20 9.74 0.16
CA ASN A 75 -6.55 11.06 -0.34
C ASN A 75 -7.71 11.67 0.47
N PRO A 76 -7.76 13.02 0.58
CA PRO A 76 -8.86 13.71 1.24
C PRO A 76 -10.23 13.23 0.75
N LEU A 77 -11.20 13.19 1.67
CA LEU A 77 -12.58 12.74 1.44
C LEU A 77 -12.77 11.22 1.22
N TRP A 78 -11.68 10.45 1.18
CA TRP A 78 -11.75 8.99 1.13
C TRP A 78 -11.46 8.36 2.49
N HIS A 79 -12.10 7.22 2.72
CA HIS A 79 -11.87 6.39 3.90
C HIS A 79 -11.97 4.91 3.53
N VAL A 80 -11.49 4.05 4.43
CA VAL A 80 -11.77 2.60 4.40
C VAL A 80 -12.45 2.20 5.70
N ASN A 81 -13.20 1.09 5.70
CA ASN A 81 -13.69 0.54 6.96
C ASN A 81 -12.52 0.09 7.82
N SER A 82 -12.66 0.18 9.15
CA SER A 82 -11.62 -0.29 10.07
C SER A 82 -11.46 -1.81 10.04
N ASN A 83 -10.52 -2.35 10.80
CA ASN A 83 -10.38 -3.80 10.96
C ASN A 83 -11.51 -4.44 11.80
N GLN A 84 -12.32 -3.60 12.47
CA GLN A 84 -13.46 -3.98 13.28
C GLN A 84 -14.65 -3.08 12.90
N PRO A 85 -15.24 -3.30 11.70
CA PRO A 85 -16.46 -2.60 11.33
C PRO A 85 -17.58 -2.90 12.34
N LEU A 86 -18.55 -1.98 12.45
CA LEU A 86 -19.67 -2.17 13.38
C LEU A 86 -20.79 -3.04 12.78
N GLN A 87 -20.78 -3.21 11.46
CA GLN A 87 -21.78 -3.97 10.72
C GLN A 87 -21.10 -5.08 9.92
N ASP A 88 -21.66 -6.28 9.96
CA ASP A 88 -21.08 -7.47 9.31
C ASP A 88 -21.05 -7.38 7.78
N SER A 89 -21.91 -6.54 7.19
CA SER A 89 -21.94 -6.30 5.75
C SER A 89 -20.77 -5.44 5.25
N LEU A 90 -20.02 -4.78 6.14
CA LEU A 90 -18.91 -3.93 5.76
C LEU A 90 -17.63 -4.74 5.61
N ILE A 91 -16.87 -4.45 4.55
CA ILE A 91 -15.60 -5.13 4.29
C ILE A 91 -14.51 -4.52 5.16
N ALA A 92 -14.04 -5.31 6.14
CA ALA A 92 -12.98 -4.91 7.05
C ALA A 92 -11.64 -4.71 6.31
N THR A 93 -10.86 -3.73 6.74
CA THR A 93 -9.44 -3.64 6.35
C THR A 93 -8.69 -4.77 7.02
N LYS A 94 -8.19 -5.73 6.24
CA LYS A 94 -7.62 -6.99 6.75
C LYS A 94 -6.33 -7.35 6.04
N VAL A 95 -5.31 -7.67 6.83
CA VAL A 95 -4.06 -8.25 6.35
C VAL A 95 -4.05 -9.75 6.60
N ASN A 96 -3.70 -10.54 5.59
CA ASN A 96 -3.47 -11.98 5.72
C ASN A 96 -2.06 -12.36 5.25
N ASN A 97 -1.56 -13.48 5.77
CA ASN A 97 -0.34 -14.11 5.27
C ASN A 97 -0.64 -14.94 4.02
N MET A 98 0.09 -14.71 2.93
CA MET A 98 -0.01 -15.52 1.71
C MET A 98 1.02 -16.66 1.69
N ASP A 99 2.01 -16.63 2.58
CA ASP A 99 3.07 -17.63 2.68
C ASP A 99 3.04 -18.30 4.07
N VAL A 100 2.02 -19.14 4.28
CA VAL A 100 1.78 -19.83 5.56
C VAL A 100 2.76 -20.97 5.83
N GLU A 101 3.51 -21.41 4.82
CA GLU A 101 4.55 -22.43 4.97
C GLU A 101 5.76 -21.86 5.69
N HIS A 102 6.22 -20.67 5.30
CA HIS A 102 7.44 -20.06 5.84
C HIS A 102 7.16 -19.05 6.96
N TRP A 103 5.96 -18.48 7.02
CA TRP A 103 5.65 -17.39 7.95
C TRP A 103 4.38 -17.61 8.78
N THR A 104 4.31 -16.94 9.92
CA THR A 104 3.10 -16.79 10.72
C THR A 104 3.01 -15.35 11.22
N ILE A 105 1.87 -14.71 11.02
CA ILE A 105 1.56 -13.43 11.68
C ILE A 105 1.18 -13.76 13.12
N THR A 106 2.08 -13.47 14.06
CA THR A 106 1.86 -13.74 15.49
C THR A 106 1.09 -12.62 16.17
N LYS A 107 1.17 -11.39 15.62
CA LYS A 107 0.41 -10.24 16.08
C LYS A 107 0.10 -9.29 14.93
N ALA A 108 -1.10 -8.74 14.92
CA ALA A 108 -1.48 -7.64 14.04
C ALA A 108 -2.10 -6.51 14.88
N SER A 109 -1.44 -5.36 14.92
CA SER A 109 -1.87 -4.17 15.64
C SER A 109 -2.40 -3.14 14.65
N TYR A 110 -3.69 -2.88 14.73
CA TYR A 110 -4.37 -1.86 13.93
C TYR A 110 -4.63 -0.62 14.81
N PRO A 111 -4.68 0.58 14.21
CA PRO A 111 -5.11 1.76 14.96
C PRO A 111 -6.60 1.65 15.31
N LYS A 112 -7.02 2.40 16.34
CA LYS A 112 -8.42 2.51 16.70
C LYS A 112 -9.20 3.19 15.57
N GLY A 113 -10.28 2.55 15.10
CA GLY A 113 -11.18 3.14 14.11
C GLY A 113 -11.89 4.38 14.64
N LYS A 114 -12.09 5.37 13.77
CA LYS A 114 -12.91 6.55 14.06
C LYS A 114 -14.37 6.25 13.75
N LEU A 115 -15.27 6.62 14.65
CA LEU A 115 -16.71 6.56 14.36
C LEU A 115 -17.10 7.73 13.45
N ALA A 116 -17.69 7.42 12.31
CA ALA A 116 -18.19 8.39 11.34
C ALA A 116 -19.63 8.07 10.96
N LYS A 117 -20.44 9.10 10.71
CA LYS A 117 -21.74 8.95 10.06
C LYS A 117 -21.59 9.45 8.64
N LEU A 118 -21.81 8.56 7.66
CA LEU A 118 -21.78 8.94 6.26
C LEU A 118 -23.10 9.59 5.85
N GLY A 119 -23.09 10.46 4.83
CA GLY A 119 -24.29 11.14 4.36
C GLY A 119 -25.40 10.17 3.92
N PHE A 120 -25.03 8.99 3.43
CA PHE A 120 -25.95 7.93 3.01
C PHE A 120 -26.19 6.83 4.07
N SER A 121 -25.44 6.83 5.18
CA SER A 121 -25.56 5.79 6.21
C SER A 121 -26.50 6.23 7.33
N LYS A 122 -27.44 5.35 7.69
CA LYS A 122 -28.30 5.55 8.87
C LYS A 122 -27.49 5.46 10.17
N ASP A 123 -26.56 4.52 10.21
CA ASP A 123 -25.75 4.19 11.39
C ASP A 123 -24.35 4.77 11.33
N LYS A 124 -23.71 4.87 12.49
CA LYS A 124 -22.27 5.13 12.58
C LYS A 124 -21.51 3.91 12.07
N ILE A 125 -20.40 4.16 11.41
CA ILE A 125 -19.46 3.15 10.95
C ILE A 125 -18.07 3.42 11.54
N SER A 126 -17.25 2.38 11.63
CA SER A 126 -15.87 2.48 12.12
C SER A 126 -14.92 2.54 10.93
N ILE A 127 -14.16 3.63 10.81
CA ILE A 127 -13.36 3.93 9.61
C ILE A 127 -11.91 4.30 9.92
N TYR A 128 -11.07 4.20 8.90
CA TYR A 128 -9.77 4.84 8.81
C TYR A 128 -9.76 5.90 7.71
N LYS A 129 -9.10 7.03 7.95
CA LYS A 129 -8.96 8.16 7.01
C LYS A 129 -7.59 8.81 7.18
N ASP A 130 -7.21 9.64 6.21
CA ASP A 130 -5.92 10.34 6.17
C ASP A 130 -4.76 9.32 6.18
N GLN A 131 -4.12 9.09 7.34
CA GLN A 131 -3.00 8.14 7.46
C GLN A 131 -3.32 6.99 8.42
N VAL A 132 -2.90 5.79 8.05
CA VAL A 132 -3.13 4.55 8.81
C VAL A 132 -1.83 3.77 8.89
N SER A 133 -1.44 3.29 10.07
CA SER A 133 -0.27 2.43 10.24
C SER A 133 -0.66 1.14 10.93
N ILE A 134 -0.55 0.02 10.22
CA ILE A 134 -0.79 -1.33 10.72
C ILE A 134 0.57 -1.96 10.99
N LYS A 135 0.77 -2.48 12.20
CA LYS A 135 2.02 -3.17 12.57
C LYS A 135 1.78 -4.66 12.69
N LEU A 136 2.62 -5.45 12.04
CA LEU A 136 2.62 -6.90 12.12
C LEU A 136 3.89 -7.37 12.81
N SER A 137 3.78 -8.40 13.64
CA SER A 137 4.90 -9.20 14.10
C SER A 137 4.82 -10.56 13.41
N LEU A 138 5.90 -10.97 12.75
CA LEU A 138 5.97 -12.24 12.05
C LEU A 138 6.98 -13.17 12.71
N SER A 139 6.70 -14.47 12.65
CA SER A 139 7.64 -15.54 13.02
C SER A 139 7.95 -16.38 11.79
N GLN A 140 9.24 -16.56 11.53
CA GLN A 140 9.73 -17.41 10.44
C GLN A 140 9.79 -18.86 10.91
N ARG A 141 9.33 -19.78 10.05
CA ARG A 141 9.36 -21.23 10.26
C ARG A 141 10.55 -21.89 9.56
N SER A 142 11.04 -21.30 8.48
CA SER A 142 12.19 -21.80 7.71
C SER A 142 13.53 -21.45 8.36
N LYS A 143 14.55 -22.26 8.10
CA LYS A 143 15.93 -21.98 8.51
C LYS A 143 16.55 -20.86 7.66
N ASP A 144 16.27 -20.88 6.36
CA ASP A 144 16.70 -19.84 5.44
C ASP A 144 15.68 -18.70 5.41
N TYR A 145 16.17 -17.47 5.32
CA TYR A 145 15.32 -16.29 5.22
C TYR A 145 14.58 -16.25 3.89
N VAL A 146 13.24 -16.18 3.96
CA VAL A 146 12.35 -16.05 2.80
C VAL A 146 11.58 -14.75 2.95
N LYS A 147 11.55 -13.90 1.92
CA LYS A 147 10.80 -12.64 1.99
C LYS A 147 9.29 -12.92 2.14
N PRO A 148 8.58 -12.36 3.15
CA PRO A 148 7.17 -12.64 3.35
C PRO A 148 6.31 -12.08 2.20
N SER A 149 5.19 -12.75 1.91
CA SER A 149 4.15 -12.24 1.01
C SER A 149 2.85 -12.10 1.78
N LEU A 150 2.25 -10.91 1.71
CA LEU A 150 1.02 -10.57 2.44
C LEU A 150 -0.07 -10.12 1.47
N SER A 151 -1.33 -10.29 1.85
CA SER A 151 -2.47 -9.68 1.16
C SER A 151 -3.11 -8.62 2.05
N LEU A 152 -3.41 -7.43 1.51
CA LEU A 152 -4.22 -6.41 2.17
C LEU A 152 -5.55 -6.26 1.41
N THR A 153 -6.64 -6.70 2.05
CA THR A 153 -8.00 -6.48 1.54
C THR A 153 -8.61 -5.25 2.21
N LEU A 154 -9.20 -4.36 1.42
CA LEU A 154 -9.87 -3.16 1.92
C LEU A 154 -10.94 -2.67 0.93
N GLN A 155 -11.86 -1.84 1.43
CA GLN A 155 -12.89 -1.20 0.61
C GLN A 155 -12.86 0.30 0.84
N ALA A 156 -12.64 1.07 -0.23
CA ALA A 156 -12.66 2.53 -0.17
C ALA A 156 -14.05 3.09 -0.41
N CYS A 157 -14.45 4.04 0.43
CA CYS A 157 -15.70 4.78 0.30
C CYS A 157 -15.44 6.28 0.40
N SER A 158 -16.27 7.06 -0.28
CA SER A 158 -16.43 8.50 -0.07
C SER A 158 -17.64 8.77 0.82
N ASP A 159 -18.04 10.04 0.93
CA ASP A 159 -19.29 10.45 1.56
C ASP A 159 -20.55 10.08 0.77
N LYS A 160 -20.41 9.56 -0.46
CA LYS A 160 -21.51 9.27 -1.39
C LYS A 160 -21.53 7.85 -1.92
N VAL A 161 -20.37 7.20 -2.07
CA VAL A 161 -20.27 5.90 -2.73
C VAL A 161 -19.19 5.03 -2.12
N CYS A 162 -19.42 3.73 -2.08
CA CYS A 162 -18.39 2.73 -1.84
C CYS A 162 -17.98 2.07 -3.14
N LEU A 163 -16.68 1.98 -3.38
CA LEU A 163 -16.12 1.26 -4.51
C LEU A 163 -16.10 -0.26 -4.22
N PRO A 164 -16.00 -1.12 -5.25
CA PRO A 164 -15.83 -2.55 -5.04
C PRO A 164 -14.58 -2.86 -4.19
N PRO A 165 -14.62 -3.89 -3.34
CA PRO A 165 -13.45 -4.30 -2.55
C PRO A 165 -12.24 -4.62 -3.43
N THR A 166 -11.05 -4.31 -2.93
CA THR A 166 -9.77 -4.60 -3.61
C THR A 166 -8.83 -5.33 -2.67
N THR A 167 -8.06 -6.28 -3.22
CA THR A 167 -6.98 -6.96 -2.50
C THR A 167 -5.64 -6.65 -3.15
N LEU A 168 -4.71 -6.09 -2.39
CA LEU A 168 -3.34 -5.82 -2.81
C LEU A 168 -2.41 -6.95 -2.36
N THR A 169 -1.48 -7.34 -3.21
CA THR A 169 -0.34 -8.18 -2.81
C THR A 169 0.80 -7.29 -2.35
N LEU A 170 1.30 -7.51 -1.14
CA LEU A 170 2.41 -6.77 -0.55
C LEU A 170 3.63 -7.69 -0.42
N LYS A 171 4.81 -7.17 -0.79
CA LYS A 171 6.10 -7.86 -0.68
C LYS A 171 7.10 -6.99 0.10
N PRO A 172 7.02 -6.98 1.45
CA PRO A 172 7.76 -6.09 2.35
C PRO A 172 9.26 -6.32 2.34
#